data_AF-A0AAV9RDL5-F1
#
_entry.id   AF-A0AAV9RDL5-F1
#
_cell.length_a   1.000
_cell.length_b   1.000
_cell.length_c   1.000
_cell.angle_alpha   90.00
_cell.angle_beta   90.00
_cell.angle_gamma   90.00
#
_symmetry.space_group_name_H-M   'P 1'
#
loop_
_entity.id
_entity.type
_entity.pdbx_description
1 polymer ?
#
loop_
_entity_poly.entity_id
_entity_poly.type
_entity_poly.pdbx_seq_one_letter_code
_entity_poly.pdbx_strand_id
1 'polypeptide(L)'
;MDIAALHQGYSSNIYSTHYQLEALKQQNSKYQQELSVSKEQSISESQRISILCKEIEELKLASQKSQHLDELNEDRNIQQSDMKTREAALNQDMKGDVDLQKSMGALISDKDRELEILRNEITVLRGENAMAKTLQSAVEMLEKDKVQLQSRVHSLEQRLMGTQASNGEDKEAPPSSDVVLQQLREEKEFAEGQINFLNSVIVDLQRKNEELKIKLKKLALAEFNGNDGTDGVDEAAPKREKKATPRLFCDICDCFDLHDTEDCPTQAQSPDSVPHTTYHGNPADERPYCDICEAFGHATESCNDDQTF
;
A
#
# COMPACT_ATOMS: atom_id res chain seq x y z
N MET A 1 1.83 127.22 -73.28
CA MET A 1 2.03 125.90 -72.64
C MET A 1 1.87 124.85 -73.73
N ASP A 2 2.89 124.02 -73.94
CA ASP A 2 3.00 123.13 -75.10
C ASP A 2 2.24 121.81 -74.84
N ILE A 3 1.10 121.66 -75.51
CA ILE A 3 0.14 120.57 -75.32
C ILE A 3 0.73 119.22 -75.78
N ALA A 4 1.67 119.23 -76.73
CA ALA A 4 2.30 118.03 -77.27
C ALA A 4 3.25 117.35 -76.27
N ALA A 5 4.06 118.13 -75.54
CA ALA A 5 4.96 117.61 -74.51
C ALA A 5 4.20 117.03 -73.31
N LEU A 6 3.07 117.64 -72.95
CA LEU A 6 2.14 117.10 -71.95
C LEU A 6 1.56 115.75 -72.41
N HIS A 7 1.08 115.64 -73.65
CA HIS A 7 0.48 114.40 -74.16
C HIS A 7 1.49 113.24 -74.22
N GLN A 8 2.75 113.52 -74.57
CA GLN A 8 3.80 112.52 -74.66
C GLN A 8 4.31 112.05 -73.28
N GLY A 9 4.42 112.95 -72.31
CA GLY A 9 4.71 112.63 -70.91
C GLY A 9 3.58 111.84 -70.23
N TYR A 10 2.32 112.21 -70.49
CA TYR A 10 1.14 111.48 -70.01
C TYR A 10 1.06 110.06 -70.59
N SER A 11 1.30 109.89 -71.90
CA SER A 11 1.32 108.58 -72.55
C SER A 11 2.40 107.68 -71.94
N SER A 12 3.64 108.16 -71.81
CA SER A 12 4.75 107.39 -71.21
C SER A 12 4.48 106.98 -69.75
N ASN A 13 3.86 107.86 -68.96
CA ASN A 13 3.48 107.57 -67.57
C ASN A 13 2.34 106.53 -67.49
N ILE A 14 1.38 106.56 -68.42
CA ILE A 14 0.32 105.55 -68.51
C ILE A 14 0.88 104.17 -68.86
N TYR A 15 1.84 104.07 -69.79
CA TYR A 15 2.50 102.79 -70.11
C TYR A 15 3.35 102.26 -68.95
N SER A 16 4.08 103.13 -68.23
CA SER A 16 4.86 102.75 -67.04
C SER A 16 3.98 102.23 -65.90
N THR A 17 2.88 102.93 -65.60
CA THR A 17 1.92 102.52 -64.57
C THR A 17 1.17 101.23 -64.94
N HIS A 18 0.84 101.04 -66.23
CA HIS A 18 0.28 99.79 -66.72
C HIS A 18 1.24 98.60 -66.51
N TYR A 19 2.53 98.77 -66.83
CA TYR A 19 3.53 97.72 -66.66
C TYR A 19 3.75 97.35 -65.18
N GLN A 20 3.75 98.34 -64.29
CA GLN A 20 3.79 98.11 -62.84
C GLN A 20 2.56 97.38 -62.32
N LEU A 21 1.36 97.71 -62.82
CA LEU A 21 0.12 97.03 -62.46
C LEU A 21 0.15 95.55 -62.91
N GLU A 22 0.62 95.29 -64.12
CA GLU A 22 0.77 93.93 -64.66
C GLU A 22 1.74 93.09 -63.81
N ALA A 23 2.88 93.67 -63.43
CA ALA A 23 3.86 93.03 -62.55
C ALA A 23 3.29 92.72 -61.16
N LEU A 24 2.53 93.65 -60.56
CA LEU A 24 1.86 93.45 -59.27
C LEU A 24 0.75 92.40 -59.35
N LYS A 25 0.02 92.31 -60.46
CA LYS A 25 -0.96 91.23 -60.70
C LYS A 25 -0.27 89.88 -60.77
N GLN A 26 0.83 89.79 -61.53
CA GLN A 26 1.60 88.56 -61.64
C GLN A 26 2.19 88.14 -60.29
N GLN A 27 2.69 89.09 -59.50
CA GLN A 27 3.20 88.83 -58.16
C GLN A 27 2.09 88.38 -57.19
N ASN A 28 0.92 89.01 -57.21
CA ASN A 28 -0.24 88.56 -56.44
C ASN A 28 -0.67 87.14 -56.82
N SER A 29 -0.69 86.82 -58.12
CA SER A 29 -1.00 85.47 -58.59
C SER A 29 0.00 84.44 -58.05
N LYS A 30 1.29 84.77 -58.02
CA LYS A 30 2.33 83.89 -57.44
C LYS A 30 2.12 83.68 -55.94
N TYR A 31 1.90 84.76 -55.18
CA TYR A 31 1.65 84.63 -53.74
C TYR A 31 0.38 83.84 -53.41
N GLN A 32 -0.68 83.98 -54.22
CA GLN A 32 -1.88 83.16 -54.07
C GLN A 32 -1.60 81.67 -54.29
N GLN A 33 -0.76 81.32 -55.28
CA GLN A 33 -0.34 79.94 -55.55
C GLN A 33 0.57 79.39 -54.45
N GLU A 34 1.55 80.16 -53.98
CA GLU A 34 2.42 79.75 -52.86
C GLU A 34 1.60 79.54 -51.58
N LEU A 35 0.62 80.41 -51.32
CA LEU A 35 -0.29 80.26 -50.20
C LEU A 35 -1.17 79.01 -50.31
N SER A 36 -1.64 78.66 -51.52
CA SER A 36 -2.43 77.42 -51.71
C SER A 36 -1.58 76.18 -51.49
N VAL A 37 -0.36 76.15 -52.04
CA VAL A 37 0.59 75.05 -51.83
C VAL A 37 0.97 74.91 -50.36
N SER A 38 1.25 76.01 -49.66
CA SER A 38 1.57 75.99 -48.23
C SER A 38 0.40 75.47 -47.38
N LYS A 39 -0.84 75.81 -47.73
CA LYS A 39 -2.04 75.28 -47.06
C LYS A 39 -2.20 73.77 -47.28
N GLU A 40 -2.01 73.28 -48.50
CA GLU A 40 -2.06 71.85 -48.80
C GLU A 40 -0.96 71.08 -48.05
N GLN A 41 0.27 71.62 -48.01
CA GLN A 41 1.36 71.06 -47.22
C GLN A 41 1.01 71.01 -45.73
N SER A 42 0.47 72.08 -45.17
CA SER A 42 0.06 72.14 -43.75
C SER A 42 -1.03 71.11 -43.42
N ILE A 43 -1.99 70.89 -44.32
CA ILE A 43 -3.02 69.85 -44.16
C ILE A 43 -2.39 68.46 -44.19
N SER A 44 -1.48 68.20 -45.15
CA SER A 44 -0.77 66.92 -45.26
C SER A 44 0.11 66.65 -44.04
N GLU A 45 0.81 67.65 -43.52
CA GLU A 45 1.62 67.52 -42.31
C GLU A 45 0.75 67.29 -41.07
N SER A 46 -0.39 67.97 -40.95
CA SER A 46 -1.34 67.75 -39.85
C SER A 46 -1.89 66.32 -39.86
N GLN A 47 -2.19 65.77 -41.04
CA GLN A 47 -2.59 64.37 -41.20
C GLN A 47 -1.46 63.42 -40.79
N ARG A 48 -0.22 63.69 -41.20
CA ARG A 48 0.95 62.90 -40.83
C ARG A 48 1.19 62.90 -39.32
N ILE A 49 1.08 64.06 -38.67
CA ILE A 49 1.18 64.19 -37.21
C ILE A 49 0.08 63.36 -36.53
N SER A 50 -1.16 63.43 -37.02
CA SER A 50 -2.27 62.64 -36.47
C SER A 50 -2.03 61.13 -36.54
N ILE A 51 -1.46 60.63 -37.65
CA ILE A 51 -1.10 59.21 -37.79
C ILE A 51 0.01 58.83 -36.80
N LEU A 52 1.08 59.63 -36.73
CA LEU A 52 2.19 59.38 -35.83
C LEU A 52 1.76 59.39 -34.35
N CYS A 53 0.84 60.28 -33.96
CA CYS A 53 0.29 60.28 -32.60
C CYS A 53 -0.41 58.95 -32.26
N LYS A 54 -1.18 58.38 -33.19
CA LYS A 54 -1.84 57.08 -32.98
C LYS A 54 -0.82 55.94 -32.87
N GLU A 55 0.19 55.93 -33.74
CA GLU A 55 1.24 54.91 -33.71
C GLU A 55 2.04 54.95 -32.39
N ILE A 56 2.32 56.14 -31.86
CA ILE A 56 2.98 56.31 -30.56
C ILE A 56 2.10 55.77 -29.42
N GLU A 57 0.79 56.01 -29.45
CA GLU A 57 -0.14 55.47 -28.45
C GLU A 57 -0.20 53.93 -28.50
N GLU A 58 -0.27 53.36 -29.69
CA GLU A 58 -0.25 51.90 -29.91
C GLU A 58 1.06 51.27 -29.41
N LEU A 59 2.21 51.86 -29.75
CA LEU A 59 3.52 51.40 -29.28
C LEU A 59 3.65 51.50 -27.76
N LYS A 60 3.11 52.56 -27.16
CA LYS A 60 3.11 52.72 -25.69
C LYS A 60 2.27 51.65 -25.00
N LEU A 61 1.09 51.34 -25.54
CA LEU A 61 0.24 50.25 -25.03
C LEU A 61 0.90 48.88 -25.19
N ALA A 62 1.53 48.61 -26.34
CA ALA A 62 2.26 47.37 -26.57
C ALA A 62 3.43 47.21 -25.60
N SER A 63 4.18 48.29 -25.37
CA SER A 63 5.30 48.31 -24.41
C SER A 63 4.84 48.03 -22.98
N GLN A 64 3.77 48.67 -22.52
CA GLN A 64 3.19 48.39 -21.20
C GLN A 64 2.71 46.95 -21.05
N LYS A 65 2.07 46.40 -22.10
CA LYS A 65 1.61 45.01 -22.09
C LYS A 65 2.77 44.01 -22.04
N SER A 66 3.86 44.29 -22.74
CA SER A 66 5.08 43.46 -22.67
C SER A 66 5.66 43.48 -21.26
N GLN A 67 5.81 44.65 -20.65
CA GLN A 67 6.34 44.78 -19.30
C GLN A 67 5.50 44.00 -18.27
N HIS A 68 4.17 44.10 -18.37
CA HIS A 68 3.27 43.34 -17.51
C HIS A 68 3.37 41.82 -17.73
N LEU A 69 3.62 41.36 -18.96
CA LEU A 69 3.85 39.93 -19.24
C LEU A 69 5.16 39.44 -18.65
N ASP A 70 6.22 40.26 -18.69
CA ASP A 70 7.51 39.93 -18.10
C ASP A 70 7.41 39.83 -16.57
N GLU A 71 6.73 40.78 -15.92
CA GLU A 71 6.45 40.76 -14.48
C GLU A 71 5.67 39.50 -14.07
N LEU A 72 4.59 39.17 -14.79
CA LEU A 72 3.83 37.93 -14.55
C LEU A 72 4.67 36.67 -14.75
N ASN A 73 5.61 36.68 -15.68
CA ASN A 73 6.46 35.54 -15.97
C ASN A 73 7.52 35.34 -14.88
N GLU A 74 8.08 36.44 -14.35
CA GLU A 74 8.96 36.40 -13.16
C GLU A 74 8.21 35.89 -11.94
N ASP A 75 7.01 36.40 -11.65
CA ASP A 75 6.17 35.94 -10.54
C ASP A 75 5.86 34.44 -10.65
N ARG A 76 5.51 33.98 -11.86
CA ARG A 76 5.26 32.56 -12.13
C ARG A 76 6.52 31.71 -11.91
N ASN A 77 7.69 32.20 -12.30
CA ASN A 77 8.95 31.48 -12.13
C ASN A 77 9.33 31.37 -10.64
N ILE A 78 9.16 32.46 -9.88
CA ILE A 78 9.34 32.45 -8.42
C ILE A 78 8.40 31.44 -7.78
N GLN A 79 7.11 31.49 -8.11
CA GLN A 79 6.12 30.55 -7.58
C GLN A 79 6.46 29.09 -7.94
N GLN A 80 6.95 28.83 -9.15
CA GLN A 80 7.37 27.50 -9.56
C GLN A 80 8.59 27.02 -8.76
N SER A 81 9.56 27.90 -8.49
CA SER A 81 10.74 27.57 -7.69
C SER A 81 10.38 27.28 -6.22
N ASP A 82 9.45 28.05 -5.65
CA ASP A 82 8.95 27.85 -4.29
C ASP A 82 8.20 26.53 -4.17
N MET A 83 7.34 26.21 -5.15
CA MET A 83 6.62 24.93 -5.18
C MET A 83 7.58 23.73 -5.27
N LYS A 84 8.59 23.79 -6.14
CA LYS A 84 9.63 22.74 -6.24
C LYS A 84 10.40 22.56 -4.94
N THR A 85 10.74 23.67 -4.27
CA THR A 85 11.46 23.63 -2.99
C THR A 85 10.59 23.01 -1.88
N ARG A 86 9.31 23.37 -1.84
CA ARG A 86 8.34 22.81 -0.89
C ARG A 86 8.08 21.32 -1.14
N GLU A 87 7.98 20.91 -2.39
CA GLU A 87 7.84 19.50 -2.77
C GLU A 87 9.06 18.67 -2.38
N ALA A 88 10.28 19.19 -2.60
CA ALA A 88 11.51 18.53 -2.16
C ALA A 88 11.56 18.35 -0.64
N ALA A 89 11.13 19.36 0.13
CA ALA A 89 11.05 19.26 1.59
C ALA A 89 10.03 18.20 2.05
N LEU A 90 8.83 18.17 1.45
CA LEU A 90 7.81 17.15 1.74
C LEU A 90 8.32 15.74 1.41
N ASN A 91 8.98 15.55 0.27
CA ASN A 91 9.54 14.26 -0.12
C ASN A 91 10.66 13.81 0.84
N GLN A 92 11.47 14.75 1.34
CA GLN A 92 12.51 14.46 2.32
C GLN A 92 11.92 14.04 3.68
N ASP A 93 10.88 14.73 4.14
CA ASP A 93 10.16 14.39 5.38
C ASP A 93 9.50 13.00 5.28
N MET A 94 8.81 12.72 4.16
CA MET A 94 8.22 11.40 3.90
C MET A 94 9.27 10.29 3.88
N LYS A 95 10.45 10.55 3.30
CA LYS A 95 11.55 9.58 3.31
C LYS A 95 12.07 9.32 4.73
N GLY A 96 12.19 10.37 5.55
CA GLY A 96 12.56 10.24 6.96
C GLY A 96 11.57 9.39 7.76
N ASP A 97 10.27 9.59 7.53
CA ASP A 97 9.21 8.81 8.18
C ASP A 97 9.22 7.33 7.74
N VAL A 98 9.45 7.05 6.46
CA VAL A 98 9.57 5.67 5.94
C VAL A 98 10.79 4.97 6.53
N ASP A 99 11.94 5.64 6.61
CA ASP A 99 13.15 5.08 7.19
C ASP A 99 12.97 4.82 8.71
N LEU A 100 12.29 5.72 9.42
CA LEU A 100 11.95 5.54 10.84
C LEU A 100 10.97 4.37 11.04
N GLN A 101 9.92 4.29 10.21
CA GLN A 101 8.95 3.20 10.24
C GLN A 101 9.62 1.85 9.96
N LYS A 102 10.56 1.80 9.01
CA LYS A 102 11.34 0.60 8.70
C LYS A 102 12.25 0.19 9.86
N SER A 103 12.92 1.16 10.49
CA SER A 103 13.74 0.94 11.69
C SER A 103 12.90 0.41 12.87
N MET A 104 11.74 1.01 13.11
CA MET A 104 10.77 0.52 14.11
C MET A 104 10.29 -0.90 13.80
N GLY A 105 9.96 -1.18 12.54
CA GLY A 105 9.54 -2.53 12.11
C GLY A 105 10.60 -3.59 12.38
N ALA A 106 11.88 -3.29 12.10
CA ALA A 106 13.00 -4.19 12.40
C ALA A 106 13.13 -4.43 13.91
N LEU A 107 13.06 -3.37 14.72
CA LEU A 107 13.16 -3.48 16.18
C LEU A 107 12.01 -4.28 16.79
N ILE A 108 10.79 -4.12 16.27
CA ILE A 108 9.61 -4.91 16.70
C ILE A 108 9.82 -6.38 16.37
N SER A 109 10.26 -6.70 15.15
CA SER A 109 10.54 -8.08 14.74
C SER A 109 11.61 -8.75 15.61
N ASP A 110 12.66 -8.01 15.97
CA ASP A 110 13.71 -8.52 16.87
C ASP A 110 13.16 -8.80 18.27
N LYS A 111 12.31 -7.90 18.79
CA LYS A 111 11.65 -8.09 20.09
C LYS A 111 10.68 -9.26 20.09
N ASP A 112 9.91 -9.44 19.02
CA ASP A 112 9.01 -10.60 18.88
C ASP A 112 9.79 -11.92 18.84
N ARG A 113 10.94 -11.95 18.16
CA ARG A 113 11.84 -13.11 18.16
C ARG A 113 12.38 -13.41 19.55
N GLU A 114 12.82 -12.39 20.29
CA GLU A 114 13.31 -12.52 21.67
C GLU A 114 12.22 -13.06 22.61
N LEU A 115 11.00 -12.53 22.49
CA LEU A 115 9.84 -13.01 23.25
C LEU A 115 9.51 -14.47 22.94
N GLU A 116 9.60 -14.87 21.68
CA GLU A 116 9.35 -16.25 21.28
C GLU A 116 10.41 -17.22 21.83
N ILE A 117 11.68 -16.82 21.85
CA ILE A 117 12.75 -17.60 22.49
C ILE A 117 12.47 -17.76 23.99
N LEU A 118 12.16 -16.68 24.70
CA LEU A 118 11.86 -16.72 26.13
C LEU A 118 10.61 -17.56 26.44
N ARG A 119 9.57 -17.49 25.60
CA ARG A 119 8.38 -18.35 25.74
C ARG A 119 8.75 -19.82 25.61
N ASN A 120 9.55 -20.17 24.60
CA ASN A 120 10.01 -21.55 24.42
C ASN A 120 10.85 -22.02 25.60
N GLU A 121 11.77 -21.19 26.12
CA GLU A 121 12.55 -21.51 27.32
C GLU A 121 11.65 -21.76 28.54
N ILE A 122 10.63 -20.92 28.77
CA ILE A 122 9.66 -21.14 29.85
C ILE A 122 8.93 -22.48 29.70
N THR A 123 8.58 -22.89 28.48
CA THR A 123 7.93 -24.20 28.27
C THR A 123 8.86 -25.37 28.61
N VAL A 124 10.13 -25.28 28.23
CA VAL A 124 11.15 -26.29 28.55
C VAL A 124 11.36 -26.37 30.06
N LEU A 125 11.60 -25.23 30.72
CA LEU A 125 11.79 -25.16 32.17
C LEU A 125 10.59 -25.70 32.95
N ARG A 126 9.36 -25.50 32.46
CA ARG A 126 8.15 -26.10 33.06
C ARG A 126 8.14 -27.62 32.93
N GLY A 127 8.55 -28.15 31.78
CA GLY A 127 8.71 -29.60 31.58
C GLY A 127 9.77 -30.19 32.51
N GLU A 128 10.94 -29.56 32.58
CA GLU A 128 12.02 -29.95 33.49
C GLU A 128 11.59 -29.91 34.96
N ASN A 129 10.85 -28.88 35.37
CA ASN A 129 10.33 -28.79 36.73
C ASN A 129 9.34 -29.93 37.06
N ALA A 130 8.46 -30.29 36.12
CA ALA A 130 7.55 -31.42 36.29
C ALA A 130 8.31 -32.76 36.42
N MET A 131 9.36 -32.95 35.62
CA MET A 131 10.24 -34.12 35.74
C MET A 131 10.96 -34.14 37.07
N ALA A 132 11.52 -33.00 37.52
CA ALA A 132 12.19 -32.89 38.81
C ALA A 132 11.26 -33.25 39.98
N LYS A 133 10.00 -32.80 39.95
CA LYS A 133 8.98 -33.20 40.95
C LYS A 133 8.70 -34.69 40.94
N THR A 134 8.62 -35.30 39.76
CA THR A 134 8.39 -36.76 39.63
C THR A 134 9.57 -37.53 40.21
N LEU A 135 10.80 -37.12 39.90
CA LEU A 135 12.02 -37.71 40.46
C LEU A 135 12.07 -37.53 41.98
N GLN A 136 11.70 -36.36 42.50
CA GLN A 136 11.64 -36.13 43.93
C GLN A 136 10.67 -37.09 44.63
N SER A 137 9.45 -37.28 44.11
CA SER A 137 8.49 -38.25 44.66
C SER A 137 8.99 -39.69 44.58
N ALA A 138 9.71 -40.06 43.52
CA ALA A 138 10.33 -41.38 43.41
C ALA A 138 11.43 -41.60 44.46
N VAL A 139 12.27 -40.58 44.69
CA VAL A 139 13.29 -40.63 45.76
C VAL A 139 12.64 -40.78 47.13
N GLU A 140 11.60 -40.00 47.44
CA GLU A 140 10.87 -40.12 48.71
C GLU A 140 10.25 -41.51 48.91
N MET A 141 9.79 -42.16 47.84
CA MET A 141 9.28 -43.53 47.89
C MET A 141 10.40 -44.54 48.16
N LEU A 142 11.52 -44.43 47.43
CA LEU A 142 12.68 -45.30 47.63
C LEU A 142 13.29 -45.14 49.03
N GLU A 143 13.26 -43.94 49.61
CA GLU A 143 13.70 -43.70 50.98
C GLU A 143 12.80 -44.42 52.00
N LYS A 144 11.47 -44.42 51.79
CA LYS A 144 10.53 -45.19 52.64
C LYS A 144 10.77 -46.69 52.52
N ASP A 145 10.90 -47.20 51.30
CA ASP A 145 11.15 -48.63 51.04
C ASP A 145 12.46 -49.07 51.68
N LYS A 146 13.52 -48.24 51.59
CA LYS A 146 14.80 -48.49 52.25
C LYS A 146 14.63 -48.65 53.77
N VAL A 147 13.91 -47.74 54.43
CA VAL A 147 13.68 -47.81 55.89
C VAL A 147 12.87 -49.06 56.25
N GLN A 148 11.85 -49.40 55.46
CA GLN A 148 11.02 -50.59 55.68
C GLN A 148 11.84 -51.88 55.52
N LEU A 149 12.66 -51.97 54.48
CA LEU A 149 13.56 -53.11 54.26
C LEU A 149 14.59 -53.23 55.37
N GLN A 150 15.19 -52.12 55.80
CA GLN A 150 16.12 -52.11 56.93
C GLN A 150 15.47 -52.64 58.22
N SER A 151 14.23 -52.24 58.52
CA SER A 151 13.47 -52.77 59.66
C SER A 151 13.21 -54.28 59.56
N ARG A 152 12.84 -54.77 58.37
CA ARG A 152 12.60 -56.19 58.13
C ARG A 152 13.87 -57.02 58.23
N VAL A 153 14.98 -56.53 57.70
CA VAL A 153 16.32 -57.15 57.86
C VAL A 153 16.67 -57.24 59.34
N HIS A 154 16.53 -56.13 60.09
CA HIS A 154 16.82 -56.13 61.53
C HIS A 154 15.96 -57.14 62.30
N SER A 155 14.66 -57.25 61.99
CA SER A 155 13.77 -58.24 62.59
C SER A 155 14.17 -59.69 62.25
N LEU A 156 14.57 -59.94 61.00
CA LEU A 156 15.06 -61.26 60.58
C LEU A 156 16.38 -61.64 61.25
N GLU A 157 17.32 -60.70 61.35
CA GLU A 157 18.57 -60.87 62.08
C GLU A 157 18.31 -61.21 63.55
N GLN A 158 17.39 -60.50 64.21
CA GLN A 158 17.01 -60.78 65.59
C GLN A 158 16.40 -62.18 65.76
N ARG A 159 15.53 -62.59 64.83
CA ARG A 159 14.97 -63.95 64.81
C ARG A 159 16.02 -65.04 64.58
N LEU A 160 16.96 -64.81 63.66
CA LEU A 160 18.05 -65.75 63.39
C LEU A 160 18.96 -65.90 64.62
N MET A 161 19.33 -64.79 65.27
CA MET A 161 20.08 -64.83 66.54
C MET A 161 19.30 -65.56 67.64
N GLY A 162 17.97 -65.35 67.75
CA GLY A 162 17.12 -66.06 68.71
C GLY A 162 16.95 -67.56 68.42
N THR A 163 16.96 -67.96 67.15
CA THR A 163 16.86 -69.37 66.73
C THR A 163 18.20 -70.10 66.92
N GLN A 164 19.34 -69.42 66.76
CA GLN A 164 20.67 -69.99 67.05
C GLN A 164 20.90 -70.22 68.56
N ALA A 165 20.17 -69.56 69.44
CA ALA A 165 20.22 -69.80 70.89
C ALA A 165 19.37 -71.00 71.36
N SER A 166 18.57 -71.63 70.47
CA SER A 166 17.53 -72.59 70.89
C SER A 166 17.45 -73.92 70.14
N ASN A 167 18.36 -74.26 69.21
CA ASN A 167 18.38 -75.59 68.59
C ASN A 167 19.80 -76.16 68.46
N GLY A 168 20.18 -77.00 69.43
CA GLY A 168 20.99 -78.19 69.18
C GLY A 168 20.06 -79.39 69.03
N GLU A 169 20.43 -80.30 68.13
CA GLU A 169 19.90 -81.66 67.89
C GLU A 169 18.87 -81.84 66.73
N ASP A 170 19.35 -82.66 65.78
CA ASP A 170 18.68 -83.70 64.98
C ASP A 170 17.67 -83.38 63.86
N LYS A 171 18.16 -83.67 62.64
CA LYS A 171 17.66 -84.67 61.67
C LYS A 171 16.29 -84.56 60.99
N GLU A 172 16.34 -85.02 59.74
CA GLU A 172 15.28 -85.51 58.85
C GLU A 172 14.51 -84.50 57.96
N ALA A 173 14.32 -84.95 56.72
CA ALA A 173 13.86 -84.21 55.55
C ALA A 173 12.41 -83.70 55.64
N PRO A 174 12.04 -82.59 54.97
CA PRO A 174 10.64 -82.19 54.90
C PRO A 174 9.98 -82.67 53.60
N PRO A 175 8.80 -83.32 53.67
CA PRO A 175 7.85 -83.39 52.57
C PRO A 175 7.10 -82.05 52.52
N SER A 176 7.76 -80.99 52.02
CA SER A 176 7.20 -79.63 51.98
C SER A 176 7.39 -78.93 50.63
N SER A 177 8.31 -79.43 49.79
CA SER A 177 8.57 -78.85 48.48
C SER A 177 7.33 -78.87 47.58
N ASP A 178 6.46 -79.88 47.70
CA ASP A 178 5.34 -80.07 46.77
C ASP A 178 4.20 -79.05 47.00
N VAL A 179 3.89 -78.71 48.26
CA VAL A 179 2.88 -77.69 48.59
C VAL A 179 3.35 -76.29 48.19
N VAL A 180 4.64 -75.99 48.42
CA VAL A 180 5.24 -74.70 48.01
C VAL A 180 5.31 -74.59 46.49
N LEU A 181 5.64 -75.67 45.78
CA LEU A 181 5.63 -75.71 44.31
C LEU A 181 4.22 -75.54 43.74
N GLN A 182 3.20 -76.12 44.39
CA GLN A 182 1.81 -75.97 43.99
C GLN A 182 1.31 -74.53 44.19
N GLN A 183 1.64 -73.90 45.32
CA GLN A 183 1.28 -72.52 45.58
C GLN A 183 1.95 -71.54 44.60
N LEU A 184 3.23 -71.77 44.27
CA LEU A 184 3.93 -70.99 43.24
C LEU A 184 3.34 -71.20 41.83
N ARG A 185 2.80 -72.39 41.54
CA ARG A 185 2.11 -72.67 40.28
C ARG A 185 0.80 -71.90 40.18
N GLU A 186 0.00 -71.87 41.25
CA GLU A 186 -1.26 -71.13 41.30
C GLU A 186 -1.03 -69.61 41.22
N GLU A 187 -0.01 -69.09 41.92
CA GLU A 187 0.39 -67.68 41.81
C GLU A 187 0.89 -67.33 40.41
N LYS A 188 1.62 -68.25 39.75
CA LYS A 188 2.05 -68.09 38.36
C LYS A 188 0.86 -68.06 37.41
N GLU A 189 -0.09 -68.98 37.54
CA GLU A 189 -1.30 -69.02 36.70
C GLU A 189 -2.17 -67.77 36.92
N PHE A 190 -2.26 -67.27 38.15
CA PHE A 190 -2.96 -66.04 38.47
C PHE A 190 -2.28 -64.81 37.85
N ALA A 191 -0.94 -64.70 37.96
CA ALA A 191 -0.17 -63.64 37.34
C ALA A 191 -0.25 -63.70 35.81
N GLU A 192 -0.18 -64.90 35.22
CA GLU A 192 -0.37 -65.12 33.78
C GLU A 192 -1.78 -64.71 33.34
N GLY A 193 -2.81 -64.98 34.16
CA GLY A 193 -4.17 -64.49 33.95
C GLY A 193 -4.27 -62.97 33.93
N GLN A 194 -3.64 -62.28 34.88
CA GLN A 194 -3.60 -60.81 34.91
C GLN A 194 -2.85 -60.24 33.70
N ILE A 195 -1.73 -60.84 33.32
CA ILE A 195 -0.96 -60.44 32.14
C ILE A 195 -1.80 -60.59 30.88
N ASN A 196 -2.51 -61.72 30.73
CA ASN A 196 -3.38 -61.95 29.58
C ASN A 196 -4.55 -60.95 29.53
N PHE A 197 -5.16 -60.64 30.67
CA PHE A 197 -6.20 -59.61 30.76
C PHE A 197 -5.67 -58.23 30.37
N LEU A 198 -4.52 -57.82 30.92
CA LEU A 198 -3.90 -56.54 30.58
C LEU A 198 -3.52 -56.48 29.10
N ASN A 199 -2.98 -57.55 28.53
CA ASN A 199 -2.68 -57.63 27.10
C ASN A 199 -3.96 -57.46 26.25
N SER A 200 -5.08 -58.06 26.64
CA SER A 200 -6.38 -57.83 25.97
C SER A 200 -6.79 -56.35 26.03
N VAL A 201 -6.71 -55.72 27.20
CA VAL A 201 -7.07 -54.30 27.38
C VAL A 201 -6.13 -53.38 26.58
N ILE A 202 -4.84 -53.69 26.54
CA ILE A 202 -3.84 -52.94 25.76
C ILE A 202 -4.18 -53.01 24.28
N VAL A 203 -4.49 -54.19 23.74
CA VAL A 203 -4.88 -54.37 22.33
C VAL A 203 -6.14 -53.57 22.01
N ASP A 204 -7.15 -53.61 22.88
CA ASP A 204 -8.40 -52.86 22.69
C ASP A 204 -8.17 -51.34 22.75
N LEU A 205 -7.35 -50.85 23.68
CA LEU A 205 -7.00 -49.44 23.78
C LEU A 205 -6.15 -48.97 22.59
N GLN A 206 -5.21 -49.78 22.12
CA GLN A 206 -4.42 -49.47 20.93
C GLN A 206 -5.29 -49.40 19.68
N ARG A 207 -6.23 -50.33 19.51
CA ARG A 207 -7.22 -50.28 18.42
C ARG A 207 -8.05 -49.00 18.49
N LYS A 208 -8.55 -48.66 19.68
CA LYS A 208 -9.37 -47.45 19.89
C LYS A 208 -8.57 -46.17 19.62
N ASN A 209 -7.30 -46.12 20.00
CA ASN A 209 -6.41 -45.01 19.66
C ASN A 209 -6.19 -44.88 18.16
N GLU A 210 -6.00 -45.99 17.43
CA GLU A 210 -5.85 -45.94 15.98
C GLU A 210 -7.17 -45.51 15.29
N GLU A 211 -8.32 -46.00 15.76
CA GLU A 211 -9.63 -45.54 15.28
C GLU A 211 -9.84 -44.03 15.49
N LEU A 212 -9.46 -43.51 16.66
CA LEU A 212 -9.52 -42.08 16.95
C LEU A 212 -8.57 -41.28 16.06
N LYS A 213 -7.35 -41.79 15.82
CA LYS A 213 -6.37 -41.18 14.92
C LYS A 213 -6.88 -41.12 13.48
N ILE A 214 -7.54 -42.17 12.99
CA ILE A 214 -8.19 -42.19 11.68
C ILE A 214 -9.32 -41.15 11.61
N LYS A 215 -10.19 -41.08 12.64
CA LYS A 215 -11.25 -40.06 12.71
C LYS A 215 -10.70 -38.64 12.69
N LEU A 216 -9.61 -38.38 13.41
CA LEU A 216 -8.97 -37.07 13.47
C LEU A 216 -8.38 -36.68 12.11
N LYS A 217 -7.72 -37.62 11.42
CA LYS A 217 -7.27 -37.42 10.04
C LYS A 217 -8.44 -37.15 9.09
N LYS A 218 -9.55 -37.87 9.22
CA LYS A 218 -10.75 -37.66 8.39
C LYS A 218 -11.37 -36.29 8.62
N LEU A 219 -11.45 -35.83 9.86
CA LEU A 219 -11.93 -34.48 10.19
C LEU A 219 -10.98 -33.40 9.64
N ALA A 220 -9.67 -33.57 9.80
CA ALA A 220 -8.69 -32.63 9.24
C ALA A 220 -8.75 -32.56 7.71
N LEU A 221 -8.99 -33.70 7.03
CA LEU A 221 -9.19 -33.72 5.58
C LEU A 221 -10.53 -33.10 5.16
N ALA A 222 -11.59 -33.27 5.95
CA ALA A 222 -12.88 -32.60 5.71
C ALA A 222 -12.81 -31.08 5.92
N GLU A 223 -11.88 -30.59 6.73
CA GLU A 223 -11.64 -29.16 6.94
C GLU A 223 -10.87 -28.52 5.77
N PHE A 224 -10.16 -29.33 4.96
CA PHE A 224 -9.43 -28.90 3.76
C PHE A 224 -10.19 -29.13 2.45
N ASN A 225 -11.03 -30.17 2.37
CA ASN A 225 -11.98 -30.35 1.28
C ASN A 225 -13.24 -29.55 1.60
N GLY A 226 -13.25 -28.27 1.22
CA GLY A 226 -14.45 -27.44 1.21
C GLY A 226 -15.61 -28.19 0.57
N ASN A 227 -16.65 -28.45 1.35
CA ASN A 227 -17.87 -29.09 0.90
C ASN A 227 -18.63 -28.13 -0.04
N ASP A 228 -18.35 -28.25 -1.33
CA ASP A 228 -19.35 -28.10 -2.38
C ASP A 228 -20.38 -29.23 -2.21
N GLY A 229 -21.67 -28.88 -2.23
CA GLY A 229 -22.77 -29.83 -2.12
C GLY A 229 -23.59 -29.71 -0.84
N THR A 230 -24.68 -28.95 -0.96
CA THR A 230 -25.93 -29.04 -0.21
C THR A 230 -26.26 -30.43 0.34
N ASP A 231 -26.62 -30.51 1.63
CA ASP A 231 -27.93 -31.01 2.06
C ASP A 231 -28.05 -30.94 3.59
N GLY A 232 -29.16 -30.36 4.04
CA GLY A 232 -29.41 -30.08 5.44
C GLY A 232 -29.91 -31.30 6.22
N VAL A 233 -29.54 -31.39 7.49
CA VAL A 233 -30.43 -31.85 8.56
C VAL A 233 -29.99 -31.27 9.90
N ASP A 234 -30.99 -30.87 10.68
CA ASP A 234 -30.98 -30.49 12.10
C ASP A 234 -30.02 -31.30 12.99
N GLU A 235 -29.30 -30.61 13.88
CA GLU A 235 -29.18 -30.94 15.31
C GLU A 235 -28.20 -30.00 16.03
N ALA A 236 -28.55 -29.68 17.27
CA ALA A 236 -27.99 -28.61 18.07
C ALA A 236 -26.56 -28.88 18.60
N ALA A 237 -25.65 -27.89 18.47
CA ALA A 237 -24.70 -27.39 19.49
C ALA A 237 -23.54 -26.57 18.85
N PRO A 238 -22.69 -25.92 19.68
CA PRO A 238 -22.62 -24.49 19.91
C PRO A 238 -21.76 -23.70 18.89
N LYS A 239 -22.05 -22.39 18.80
CA LYS A 239 -21.45 -21.37 17.94
C LYS A 239 -19.92 -21.50 17.83
N ARG A 240 -19.41 -22.00 16.70
CA ARG A 240 -18.05 -21.74 16.25
C ARG A 240 -18.04 -20.40 15.53
N GLU A 241 -17.10 -19.54 15.90
CA GLU A 241 -16.85 -18.24 15.28
C GLU A 241 -16.68 -18.45 13.77
N LYS A 242 -17.70 -18.08 13.00
CA LYS A 242 -17.62 -18.00 11.56
C LYS A 242 -16.58 -16.92 11.28
N LYS A 243 -15.46 -17.28 10.63
CA LYS A 243 -14.56 -16.30 10.02
C LYS A 243 -15.45 -15.33 9.25
N ALA A 244 -15.43 -14.06 9.65
CA ALA A 244 -16.32 -13.05 9.09
C ALA A 244 -16.14 -13.06 7.57
N THR A 245 -17.25 -13.17 6.84
CA THR A 245 -17.24 -12.99 5.39
C THR A 245 -16.61 -11.62 5.09
N PRO A 246 -15.71 -11.51 4.09
CA PRO A 246 -15.14 -10.23 3.69
C PRO A 246 -16.25 -9.18 3.54
N ARG A 247 -16.10 -8.05 4.22
CA ARG A 247 -17.09 -6.95 4.14
C ARG A 247 -17.04 -6.39 2.73
N LEU A 248 -18.20 -6.29 2.10
CA LEU A 248 -18.32 -5.64 0.80
C LEU A 248 -18.18 -4.13 1.03
N PHE A 249 -17.34 -3.46 0.26
CA PHE A 249 -17.15 -2.02 0.35
C PHE A 249 -17.09 -1.47 -1.07
N CYS A 250 -17.99 -0.55 -1.37
CA CYS A 250 -17.95 0.16 -2.63
C CYS A 250 -17.22 1.49 -2.44
N ASP A 251 -16.07 1.61 -3.09
CA ASP A 251 -15.22 2.80 -3.15
C ASP A 251 -15.80 3.95 -3.99
N ILE A 252 -16.83 3.70 -4.80
CA ILE A 252 -17.52 4.72 -5.61
C ILE A 252 -18.52 5.53 -4.77
N CYS A 253 -19.27 4.88 -3.87
CA CYS A 253 -20.30 5.50 -3.02
C CYS A 253 -19.89 5.67 -1.54
N ASP A 254 -18.69 5.20 -1.15
CA ASP A 254 -18.23 5.07 0.23
C ASP A 254 -19.21 4.34 1.16
N CYS A 255 -19.86 3.30 0.64
CA CYS A 255 -20.90 2.57 1.35
C CYS A 255 -20.51 1.12 1.65
N PHE A 256 -20.65 0.71 2.91
CA PHE A 256 -20.31 -0.62 3.40
C PHE A 256 -21.50 -1.58 3.31
N ASP A 257 -21.21 -2.83 2.97
CA ASP A 257 -22.08 -4.02 3.04
C ASP A 257 -23.37 -3.95 2.20
N LEU A 258 -23.51 -2.94 1.32
CA LEU A 258 -24.68 -2.78 0.43
C LEU A 258 -24.46 -3.42 -0.94
N HIS A 259 -23.37 -3.07 -1.60
CA HIS A 259 -22.95 -3.61 -2.89
C HIS A 259 -21.41 -3.58 -2.95
N ASP A 260 -20.85 -4.40 -3.83
CA ASP A 260 -19.45 -4.27 -4.22
C ASP A 260 -19.28 -3.16 -5.25
N THR A 261 -18.05 -2.70 -5.48
CA THR A 261 -17.75 -1.63 -6.45
C THR A 261 -18.40 -1.85 -7.81
N GLU A 262 -18.40 -3.08 -8.33
CA GLU A 262 -18.94 -3.43 -9.65
C GLU A 262 -20.46 -3.26 -9.79
N ASP A 263 -21.20 -3.32 -8.68
CA ASP A 263 -22.67 -3.25 -8.65
C ASP A 263 -23.18 -1.86 -8.25
N CYS A 264 -22.30 -0.86 -8.27
CA CYS A 264 -22.63 0.47 -7.80
C CYS A 264 -23.72 1.14 -8.65
N PRO A 265 -24.87 1.54 -8.09
CA PRO A 265 -25.94 2.19 -8.85
C PRO A 265 -25.52 3.51 -9.48
N THR A 266 -24.52 4.19 -8.91
CA THR A 266 -23.90 5.38 -9.50
C THR A 266 -23.03 5.07 -10.71
N GLN A 267 -22.66 3.80 -10.90
CA GLN A 267 -22.00 3.28 -12.10
C GLN A 267 -23.02 2.89 -13.18
N ALA A 268 -24.34 3.03 -12.92
CA ALA A 268 -25.37 2.78 -13.90
C ALA A 268 -25.15 3.65 -15.14
N GLN A 269 -24.80 2.96 -16.21
CA GLN A 269 -24.60 3.51 -17.54
C GLN A 269 -25.85 4.26 -17.99
N SER A 270 -25.65 5.41 -18.63
CA SER A 270 -26.72 6.02 -19.42
C SER A 270 -27.20 5.01 -20.47
N PRO A 271 -28.50 4.95 -20.78
CA PRO A 271 -29.08 3.95 -21.69
C PRO A 271 -28.62 4.07 -23.15
N ASP A 272 -27.64 4.92 -23.44
CA ASP A 272 -27.13 5.24 -24.77
C ASP A 272 -25.63 4.91 -24.96
N SER A 273 -25.05 4.15 -24.03
CA SER A 273 -23.66 3.72 -24.16
C SER A 273 -23.54 2.40 -24.93
N VAL A 274 -22.68 2.43 -25.94
CA VAL A 274 -22.31 1.31 -26.83
C VAL A 274 -21.93 0.11 -25.96
N PRO A 275 -22.41 -1.12 -26.26
CA PRO A 275 -22.11 -2.30 -25.45
C PRO A 275 -20.61 -2.43 -25.22
N HIS A 276 -20.22 -2.63 -23.95
CA HIS A 276 -18.84 -2.88 -23.57
C HIS A 276 -18.31 -4.05 -24.41
N THR A 277 -17.12 -3.87 -24.98
CA THR A 277 -16.50 -4.92 -25.79
C THR A 277 -16.26 -6.13 -24.90
N THR A 278 -16.93 -7.26 -25.18
CA THR A 278 -16.70 -8.58 -24.56
C THR A 278 -15.35 -9.19 -24.98
N TYR A 279 -14.36 -8.36 -25.33
CA TYR A 279 -13.02 -8.80 -25.68
C TYR A 279 -12.27 -9.14 -24.40
N HIS A 280 -12.38 -10.40 -23.97
CA HIS A 280 -11.46 -10.99 -23.00
C HIS A 280 -10.12 -11.20 -23.69
N GLY A 281 -9.23 -10.21 -23.58
CA GLY A 281 -7.84 -10.36 -24.01
C GLY A 281 -7.19 -11.55 -23.30
N ASN A 282 -6.35 -12.29 -24.01
CA ASN A 282 -5.54 -13.34 -23.41
C ASN A 282 -4.64 -12.72 -22.32
N PRO A 283 -4.69 -13.18 -21.06
CA PRO A 283 -3.87 -12.64 -19.97
C PRO A 283 -2.36 -12.71 -20.21
N ALA A 284 -1.91 -13.56 -21.15
CA ALA A 284 -0.51 -13.69 -21.52
C ALA A 284 -0.05 -12.65 -22.55
N ASP A 285 -0.98 -11.96 -23.23
CA ASP A 285 -0.66 -11.00 -24.27
C ASP A 285 -0.65 -9.57 -23.68
N GLU A 286 0.54 -8.99 -23.55
CA GLU A 286 0.71 -7.62 -23.06
C GLU A 286 0.13 -6.63 -24.07
N ARG A 287 -0.88 -5.87 -23.64
CA ARG A 287 -1.56 -4.89 -24.50
C ARG A 287 -0.57 -3.76 -24.83
N PRO A 288 -0.33 -3.45 -26.12
CA PRO A 288 0.56 -2.35 -26.49
C PRO A 288 0.08 -1.03 -25.88
N TYR A 289 0.92 -0.46 -25.02
CA TYR A 289 0.73 0.83 -24.36
C TYR A 289 1.85 1.77 -24.79
N CYS A 290 1.50 3.03 -25.00
CA CYS A 290 2.42 4.08 -25.36
C CYS A 290 2.62 5.02 -24.18
N ASP A 291 3.84 5.06 -23.63
CA ASP A 291 4.19 5.93 -22.50
C ASP A 291 4.33 7.41 -22.92
N ILE A 292 4.41 7.70 -24.22
CA ILE A 292 4.56 9.06 -24.76
C ILE A 292 3.21 9.79 -24.80
N CYS A 293 2.14 9.12 -25.26
CA CYS A 293 0.80 9.71 -25.35
C CYS A 293 -0.22 9.08 -24.38
N GLU A 294 0.24 8.20 -23.50
CA GLU A 294 -0.56 7.51 -22.47
C GLU A 294 -1.78 6.75 -23.04
N ALA A 295 -1.70 6.31 -24.30
CA ALA A 295 -2.79 5.65 -25.00
C ALA A 295 -2.49 4.17 -25.28
N PHE A 296 -3.51 3.33 -25.15
CA PHE A 296 -3.45 1.94 -25.59
C PHE A 296 -3.69 1.83 -27.10
N GLY A 297 -2.93 0.96 -27.78
CA GLY A 297 -3.14 0.63 -29.20
C GLY A 297 -1.88 0.66 -30.06
N HIS A 298 -0.76 1.14 -29.53
CA HIS A 298 0.57 1.07 -30.16
C HIS A 298 1.65 1.07 -29.07
N ALA A 299 2.86 0.63 -29.40
CA ALA A 299 3.99 0.70 -28.49
C ALA A 299 4.67 2.08 -28.58
N THR A 300 5.32 2.50 -27.50
CA THR A 300 6.05 3.76 -27.38
C THR A 300 7.00 4.03 -28.56
N GLU A 301 7.64 3.00 -29.10
CA GLU A 301 8.56 3.06 -30.26
C GLU A 301 7.89 3.43 -31.60
N SER A 302 6.57 3.34 -31.69
CA SER A 302 5.77 3.63 -32.88
C SER A 302 4.90 4.89 -32.71
N CYS A 303 5.11 5.64 -31.63
CA CYS A 303 4.38 6.87 -31.36
C CYS A 303 4.83 7.99 -32.31
N ASN A 304 3.87 8.62 -32.97
CA ASN A 304 4.11 9.82 -33.77
C ASN A 304 3.86 11.06 -32.91
N ASP A 305 4.91 11.49 -32.19
CA ASP A 305 4.89 12.54 -31.16
C ASP A 305 4.63 13.96 -31.72
N ASP A 306 4.51 14.10 -33.04
CA ASP A 306 4.38 15.38 -33.75
C ASP A 306 2.93 15.93 -33.84
N GLN A 307 1.98 15.37 -33.09
CA GLN A 307 0.60 15.89 -33.01
C GLN A 307 0.26 16.36 -31.61
N THR A 308 0.86 17.49 -31.22
CA THR A 308 0.37 18.30 -30.11
C THR A 308 -0.86 19.11 -30.58
N PHE A 309 -2.00 18.90 -29.92
CA PHE A 309 -3.13 19.84 -29.91
C PHE A 309 -3.00 20.78 -28.71
#